data_AF-A0A109FHC8-F1
#
_entry.id   AF-A0A109FHC8-F1
#
_cell.length_a   1.000
_cell.length_b   1.000
_cell.length_c   1.000
_cell.angle_alpha   90.00
_cell.angle_beta   90.00
_cell.angle_gamma   90.00
#
_symmetry.space_group_name_H-M   'P 1'
#
loop_
_entity.id
_entity.type
_entity.pdbx_description
1 polymer ?
#
loop_
_entity_poly.entity_id
_entity_poly.type
_entity_poly.pdbx_seq_one_letter_code
_entity_poly.pdbx_strand_id
1 'polypeptide(L)'
;MWADDRLPPMQPQRRKASKPLARLHQRWADNDQYSHANNVVYSLYFDSITNFYLINHVPRPTPTSPPPLGLIVSSSTAYASSVAYPSPVIAALGVSSLGKSSVTWRIALFEGEYVEPASLSSATETSSLAGWTLQDVTSGNGGVGRQVRLKSSSGGEPARAAAYGDMVHVFVDPDSRRPLPDGMDPALRAALQKLQVEQ
;
A
#
# COMPACT_ATOMS: atom_id res chain seq x y z
N MET A 1 -22.50 27.80 -4.68
CA MET A 1 -22.14 27.18 -5.97
C MET A 1 -20.79 26.52 -5.77
N TRP A 2 -20.77 25.31 -5.21
CA TRP A 2 -19.52 24.55 -5.00
C TRP A 2 -19.24 23.78 -6.28
N ALA A 3 -18.11 24.09 -6.92
CA ALA A 3 -17.65 23.34 -8.08
C ALA A 3 -17.32 21.91 -7.64
N ASP A 4 -17.88 20.98 -8.41
CA ASP A 4 -17.71 19.54 -8.30
C ASP A 4 -16.31 19.15 -8.81
N ASP A 5 -15.27 19.39 -8.01
CA ASP A 5 -13.89 18.95 -8.26
C ASP A 5 -13.72 17.44 -7.96
N ARG A 6 -14.57 16.62 -8.57
CA ARG A 6 -14.34 15.18 -8.63
C ARG A 6 -13.10 14.93 -9.47
N LEU A 7 -11.97 14.64 -8.81
CA LEU A 7 -10.78 14.08 -9.44
C LEU A 7 -11.20 12.94 -10.39
N PRO A 8 -10.65 12.88 -11.61
CA PRO A 8 -11.05 11.88 -12.59
C PRO A 8 -10.82 10.47 -12.03
N PRO A 9 -11.68 9.48 -12.36
CA PRO A 9 -11.44 8.10 -11.98
C PRO A 9 -10.07 7.68 -12.52
N MET A 10 -9.20 7.15 -11.64
CA MET A 10 -7.91 6.60 -12.04
C MET A 10 -8.16 5.44 -13.01
N GLN A 11 -8.12 5.72 -14.31
CA GLN A 11 -8.12 4.67 -15.32
C GLN A 11 -6.77 3.95 -15.23
N PRO A 12 -6.74 2.60 -15.29
CA PRO A 12 -5.49 1.86 -15.36
C PRO A 12 -4.78 2.18 -16.68
N GLN A 13 -3.89 3.18 -16.63
CA GLN A 13 -3.11 3.60 -17.80
C GLN A 13 -2.21 2.47 -18.27
N ARG A 14 -2.26 2.27 -19.59
CA ARG A 14 -1.64 1.19 -20.36
C ARG A 14 -0.14 1.46 -20.58
N ARG A 15 0.65 1.60 -19.51
CA ARG A 15 2.13 1.62 -19.57
C ARG A 15 2.73 0.57 -18.63
N LYS A 16 3.68 -0.20 -19.17
CA LYS A 16 4.38 -1.36 -18.58
C LYS A 16 5.35 -1.00 -17.44
N ALA A 17 5.02 -0.05 -16.57
CA ALA A 17 5.68 0.11 -15.29
C ALA A 17 4.76 -0.51 -14.24
N SER A 18 5.09 -1.72 -13.79
CA SER A 18 4.38 -2.39 -12.71
C SER A 18 4.46 -1.51 -11.46
N LYS A 19 3.37 -0.77 -11.18
CA LYS A 19 3.24 0.00 -9.95
C LYS A 19 3.39 -0.98 -8.77
N PRO A 20 4.18 -0.65 -7.74
CA PRO A 20 4.33 -1.51 -6.60
C PRO A 20 2.97 -1.69 -5.94
N LEU A 21 2.52 -2.95 -5.95
CA LEU A 21 1.33 -3.41 -5.26
C LEU A 21 1.79 -4.14 -4.00
N ALA A 22 1.27 -3.74 -2.85
CA ALA A 22 1.49 -4.47 -1.60
C ALA A 22 0.18 -5.07 -1.12
N ARG A 23 0.25 -6.29 -0.59
CA ARG A 23 -0.87 -6.93 0.11
C ARG A 23 -0.74 -6.59 1.59
N LEU A 24 -1.78 -6.01 2.16
CA LEU A 24 -1.89 -5.65 3.56
C LEU A 24 -2.98 -6.52 4.18
N HIS A 25 -2.63 -7.22 5.26
CA HIS A 25 -3.56 -8.08 5.96
C HIS A 25 -4.34 -7.25 6.98
N GLN A 26 -5.66 -7.36 6.96
CA GLN A 26 -6.49 -6.74 7.99
C GLN A 26 -6.40 -7.52 9.30
N ARG A 27 -6.52 -6.81 10.41
CA ARG A 27 -6.65 -7.37 11.76
C ARG A 27 -8.11 -7.31 12.17
N TRP A 28 -8.52 -8.21 13.05
CA TRP A 28 -9.85 -8.17 13.65
C TRP A 28 -10.17 -6.78 14.26
N ALA A 29 -9.18 -6.21 14.96
CA ALA A 29 -9.30 -4.91 15.62
C ALA A 29 -9.35 -3.70 14.66
N ASP A 30 -9.18 -3.90 13.35
CA ASP A 30 -9.32 -2.83 12.38
C ASP A 30 -10.79 -2.46 12.17
N ASN A 31 -11.71 -3.40 12.38
CA ASN A 31 -13.15 -3.15 12.30
C ASN A 31 -13.64 -2.40 13.55
N ASP A 32 -14.44 -1.36 13.35
CA ASP A 32 -15.13 -0.67 14.44
C ASP A 32 -16.57 -1.17 14.66
N GLN A 33 -17.33 -0.49 15.52
CA GLN A 33 -18.71 -0.83 15.86
C GLN A 33 -19.65 -0.91 14.64
N TYR A 34 -19.27 -0.31 13.51
CA TYR A 34 -20.04 -0.34 12.26
C TYR A 34 -19.66 -1.51 11.36
N SER A 35 -18.87 -2.47 11.85
CA SER A 35 -18.46 -3.70 11.14
C SER A 35 -17.62 -3.49 9.88
N HIS A 36 -16.97 -2.33 9.76
CA HIS A 36 -16.04 -2.01 8.68
C HIS A 36 -14.76 -1.42 9.26
N ALA A 37 -13.69 -1.40 8.46
CA ALA A 37 -12.44 -0.79 8.85
C ALA A 37 -12.64 0.68 9.24
N ASN A 38 -12.15 1.07 10.41
CA ASN A 38 -12.20 2.45 10.85
C ASN A 38 -11.40 3.37 9.92
N ASN A 39 -11.83 4.61 9.76
CA ASN A 39 -11.19 5.59 8.88
C ASN A 39 -9.69 5.79 9.19
N VAL A 40 -9.28 5.72 10.45
CA VAL A 40 -7.86 5.85 10.85
C VAL A 40 -6.99 4.71 10.30
N VAL A 41 -7.55 3.51 10.13
CA VAL A 41 -6.80 2.33 9.66
C VAL A 41 -6.30 2.53 8.23
N TYR A 42 -7.04 3.26 7.39
CA TYR A 42 -6.63 3.56 6.02
C TYR A 42 -5.31 4.34 5.98
N SER A 43 -5.13 5.30 6.88
CA SER A 43 -3.87 6.04 7.02
C SER A 43 -2.70 5.13 7.43
N LEU A 44 -2.96 4.15 8.31
CA LEU A 44 -1.95 3.16 8.70
C LEU A 44 -1.51 2.28 7.53
N TYR A 45 -2.44 1.94 6.62
CA TYR A 45 -2.10 1.24 5.38
C TYR A 45 -1.25 2.07 4.45
N PHE A 46 -1.54 3.37 4.34
CA PHE A 46 -0.74 4.28 3.53
C PHE A 46 0.69 4.40 4.05
N ASP A 47 0.86 4.55 5.37
CA ASP A 47 2.18 4.55 6.02
C ASP A 47 2.92 3.23 5.77
N SER A 48 2.20 2.11 5.89
CA SER A 48 2.79 0.78 5.72
C SER A 48 3.34 0.57 4.32
N ILE A 49 2.58 0.88 3.26
CA ILE A 49 3.06 0.71 1.88
C ILE A 49 4.17 1.69 1.53
N THR A 50 4.08 2.93 2.01
CA THR A 50 5.10 3.96 1.76
C THR A 50 6.44 3.55 2.37
N ASN A 51 6.44 3.17 3.64
CA ASN A 51 7.66 2.72 4.32
C ASN A 51 8.16 1.38 3.78
N PHE A 52 7.26 0.45 3.44
CA PHE A 52 7.63 -0.78 2.75
C PHE A 52 8.40 -0.47 1.46
N TYR A 53 7.93 0.48 0.66
CA TYR A 53 8.63 0.85 -0.57
C TYR A 53 10.01 1.47 -0.29
N LEU A 54 10.07 2.43 0.63
CA LEU A 54 11.33 3.09 1.01
C LEU A 54 12.36 2.09 1.52
N ILE A 55 11.98 1.14 2.37
CA ILE A 55 12.90 0.15 2.96
C ILE A 55 13.42 -0.84 1.92
N ASN A 56 12.58 -1.28 0.99
CA ASN A 56 12.91 -2.37 0.07
C ASN A 56 13.47 -1.91 -1.28
N HIS A 57 13.16 -0.69 -1.71
CA HIS A 57 13.50 -0.22 -3.06
C HIS A 57 14.42 1.01 -3.10
N VAL A 58 14.60 1.72 -1.98
CA VAL A 58 15.58 2.80 -1.90
C VAL A 58 16.90 2.23 -1.38
N PRO A 59 18.01 2.35 -2.13
CA PRO A 59 19.32 2.00 -1.63
C PRO A 59 19.63 2.83 -0.38
N ARG A 60 20.03 2.17 0.70
CA ARG A 60 20.48 2.90 1.89
C ARG A 60 21.79 3.61 1.56
N PRO A 61 21.98 4.88 1.98
CA PRO A 61 23.31 5.45 1.98
C PRO A 61 24.25 4.56 2.81
N THR A 62 25.53 4.58 2.47
CA THR A 62 26.64 3.85 3.11
C THR A 62 26.46 3.75 4.63
N PRO A 63 26.86 2.64 5.31
CA PRO A 63 26.60 2.40 6.74
C PRO A 63 26.99 3.53 7.69
N THR A 64 27.89 4.40 7.25
CA THR A 64 28.48 5.50 7.99
C THR A 64 27.60 6.75 8.09
N SER A 65 26.52 6.88 7.30
CA SER A 65 25.61 8.03 7.37
C SER A 65 24.17 7.58 7.63
N PRO A 66 23.48 8.14 8.64
CA PRO A 66 22.07 7.83 8.86
C PRO A 66 21.23 8.29 7.66
N PRO A 67 20.24 7.50 7.21
CA PRO A 67 19.36 7.93 6.14
C PRO A 67 18.58 9.18 6.56
N PRO A 68 18.21 10.06 5.60
CA PRO A 68 17.41 11.24 5.90
C PRO A 68 16.07 10.84 6.52
N LEU A 69 15.60 11.65 7.48
CA LEU A 69 14.34 11.38 8.17
C LEU A 69 13.16 11.84 7.32
N GLY A 70 12.22 10.94 7.03
CA GLY A 70 10.96 11.28 6.37
C GLY A 70 9.91 11.71 7.40
N LEU A 71 9.36 12.92 7.25
CA LEU A 71 8.24 13.42 8.07
C LEU A 71 6.99 13.61 7.20
N ILE A 72 5.87 13.03 7.63
CA ILE A 72 4.58 13.28 6.99
C ILE A 72 4.06 14.64 7.45
N VAL A 73 3.87 15.56 6.51
CA VAL A 73 3.40 16.93 6.79
C VAL A 73 1.97 17.17 6.35
N SER A 74 1.42 16.30 5.50
CA SER A 74 0.03 16.37 5.04
C SER A 74 -0.42 15.00 4.57
N SER A 75 -1.69 14.68 4.84
CA SER A 75 -2.35 13.46 4.38
C SER A 75 -3.81 13.76 4.05
N SER A 76 -4.28 13.28 2.91
CA SER A 76 -5.69 13.32 2.52
C SER A 76 -6.17 11.92 2.19
N THR A 77 -7.46 11.63 2.42
CA THR A 77 -8.06 10.35 2.07
C THR A 77 -9.51 10.56 1.70
N ALA A 78 -9.87 10.10 0.50
CA ALA A 78 -11.24 9.95 0.04
C ALA A 78 -11.67 8.49 0.19
N TYR A 79 -12.87 8.29 0.74
CA TYR A 79 -13.45 6.97 0.98
C TYR A 79 -14.59 6.75 -0.02
N ALA A 80 -14.44 5.77 -0.90
CA ALA A 80 -15.42 5.43 -1.95
C ALA A 80 -16.24 4.18 -1.60
N SER A 81 -15.66 3.22 -0.90
CA SER A 81 -16.35 2.07 -0.33
C SER A 81 -15.61 1.54 0.90
N SER A 82 -16.32 0.82 1.76
CA SER A 82 -15.74 0.21 2.95
C SER A 82 -14.96 -1.06 2.62
N VAL A 83 -13.87 -1.32 3.36
CA VAL A 83 -13.26 -2.65 3.50
C VAL A 83 -13.56 -3.21 4.89
N ALA A 84 -13.57 -4.54 5.04
CA ALA A 84 -13.86 -5.18 6.30
C ALA A 84 -13.03 -6.46 6.47
N TYR A 85 -12.51 -6.67 7.68
CA TYR A 85 -11.89 -7.94 8.06
C TYR A 85 -12.88 -9.10 7.81
N PRO A 86 -12.44 -10.25 7.28
CA PRO A 86 -11.05 -10.69 7.04
C PRO A 86 -10.49 -10.40 5.64
N SER A 87 -11.24 -9.70 4.78
CA SER A 87 -10.82 -9.44 3.40
C SER A 87 -9.45 -8.75 3.38
N PRO A 88 -8.48 -9.18 2.54
CA PRO A 88 -7.20 -8.50 2.43
C PRO A 88 -7.36 -7.15 1.73
N VAL A 89 -6.44 -6.22 1.99
CA VAL A 89 -6.36 -4.94 1.30
C VAL A 89 -5.19 -4.97 0.32
N ILE A 90 -5.43 -4.61 -0.94
CA ILE A 90 -4.38 -4.42 -1.93
C ILE A 90 -4.12 -2.92 -2.04
N ALA A 91 -2.89 -2.50 -1.75
CA ALA A 91 -2.46 -1.13 -1.83
C ALA A 91 -1.63 -0.92 -3.10
N ALA A 92 -1.98 0.11 -3.87
CA ALA A 92 -1.21 0.59 -5.01
C ALA A 92 -0.55 1.91 -4.64
N LEU A 93 0.75 2.01 -4.89
CA LEU A 93 1.54 3.20 -4.60
C LEU A 93 2.04 3.85 -5.90
N GLY A 94 1.96 5.18 -5.93
CA GLY A 94 2.56 6.02 -6.95
C GLY A 94 3.06 7.34 -6.35
N VAL A 95 3.75 8.13 -7.16
CA VAL A 95 4.22 9.48 -6.83
C VAL A 95 3.53 10.47 -7.75
N SER A 96 2.73 11.38 -7.19
CA SER A 96 2.01 12.41 -7.96
C SER A 96 2.84 13.67 -8.17
N SER A 97 3.76 13.98 -7.25
CA SER A 97 4.68 15.11 -7.37
C SER A 97 5.99 14.82 -6.64
N LEU A 98 7.11 15.28 -7.21
CA LEU A 98 8.44 15.12 -6.65
C LEU A 98 9.16 16.47 -6.61
N GLY A 99 9.33 17.01 -5.40
CA GLY A 99 10.01 18.27 -5.14
C GLY A 99 11.53 18.13 -4.99
N LYS A 100 12.14 19.14 -4.35
CA LYS A 100 13.58 19.12 -4.01
C LYS A 100 13.86 18.20 -2.81
N SER A 101 13.12 18.42 -1.72
CA SER A 101 13.24 17.69 -0.45
C SER A 101 11.91 17.07 -0.01
N SER A 102 10.93 16.99 -0.90
CA SER A 102 9.61 16.45 -0.63
C SER A 102 9.10 15.56 -1.75
N VAL A 103 8.20 14.64 -1.39
CA VAL A 103 7.48 13.76 -2.32
C VAL A 103 6.02 13.70 -1.92
N THR A 104 5.14 13.82 -2.89
CA THR A 104 3.70 13.55 -2.72
C THR A 104 3.41 12.16 -3.25
N TRP A 105 3.11 11.25 -2.34
CA TRP A 105 2.62 9.92 -2.64
C TRP A 105 1.15 10.00 -3.03
N ARG A 106 0.77 9.16 -4.00
CA ARG A 106 -0.63 8.87 -4.33
C ARG A 106 -0.88 7.40 -4.08
N ILE A 107 -1.85 7.11 -3.23
CA ILE A 107 -2.12 5.76 -2.76
C ILE A 107 -3.58 5.43 -3.05
N ALA A 108 -3.82 4.22 -3.55
CA ALA A 108 -5.16 3.67 -3.73
C ALA A 108 -5.23 2.30 -3.07
N LEU A 109 -6.28 2.08 -2.28
CA LEU A 109 -6.56 0.83 -1.59
C LEU A 109 -7.74 0.17 -2.25
N PHE A 110 -7.63 -1.13 -2.47
CA PHE A 110 -8.64 -1.96 -3.10
C PHE A 110 -8.98 -3.11 -2.16
N GLU A 111 -10.25 -3.50 -2.12
CA GLU A 111 -10.66 -4.73 -1.44
C GLU A 111 -10.17 -5.92 -2.27
N GLY A 112 -9.50 -6.86 -1.61
CA GLY A 112 -9.09 -8.12 -2.20
C GLY A 112 -9.97 -9.28 -1.73
N GLU A 113 -9.84 -10.40 -2.43
CA GLU A 113 -10.45 -11.67 -2.09
C GLU A 113 -9.37 -12.75 -2.04
N TYR A 114 -9.39 -13.59 -1.02
CA TYR A 114 -8.54 -14.78 -0.99
C TYR A 114 -9.04 -15.78 -2.02
N VAL A 115 -8.14 -16.26 -2.86
CA VAL A 115 -8.42 -17.36 -3.77
C VAL A 115 -8.21 -18.67 -3.02
N GLU A 116 -9.26 -19.49 -2.93
CA GLU A 116 -9.19 -20.83 -2.33
C GLU A 116 -8.21 -21.72 -3.13
N PRO A 117 -7.33 -22.48 -2.46
CA PRO A 117 -6.34 -23.33 -3.13
C PRO A 117 -6.95 -24.45 -3.99
N ALA A 118 -8.23 -24.77 -3.83
CA ALA A 118 -8.93 -25.89 -4.48
C ALA A 118 -9.08 -25.77 -6.01
N SER A 119 -8.59 -24.70 -6.63
CA SER A 119 -8.38 -24.62 -8.09
C SER A 119 -7.04 -25.21 -8.56
N LEU A 120 -6.20 -25.72 -7.64
CA LEU A 120 -4.97 -26.44 -7.91
C LEU A 120 -5.16 -27.92 -7.49
N SER A 121 -4.94 -28.84 -8.43
CA SER A 121 -5.26 -30.27 -8.26
C SER A 121 -4.53 -30.96 -7.10
N SER A 122 -5.32 -31.67 -6.28
CA SER A 122 -5.04 -32.85 -5.44
C SER A 122 -3.84 -32.82 -4.48
N ALA A 123 -4.12 -32.78 -3.18
CA ALA A 123 -3.63 -33.80 -2.23
C ALA A 123 -4.47 -33.80 -0.92
N THR A 124 -5.10 -34.96 -0.72
CA THR A 124 -5.52 -35.68 0.49
C THR A 124 -5.63 -34.95 1.83
N GLU A 125 -6.84 -34.99 2.39
CA GLU A 125 -7.18 -34.61 3.76
C GLU A 125 -6.37 -35.36 4.83
N THR A 126 -6.06 -34.70 5.93
CA THR A 126 -6.05 -35.33 7.26
C THR A 126 -6.56 -34.33 8.28
N SER A 127 -7.60 -34.70 9.01
CA SER A 127 -8.18 -33.87 10.06
C SER A 127 -7.34 -33.93 11.34
N SER A 128 -7.21 -32.79 12.04
CA SER A 128 -7.54 -32.67 13.48
C SER A 128 -7.08 -31.33 14.07
N LEU A 129 -7.87 -30.81 15.00
CA LEU A 129 -7.59 -29.60 15.78
C LEU A 129 -6.58 -29.90 16.91
N ALA A 130 -5.32 -30.05 16.51
CA ALA A 130 -4.12 -29.63 17.25
C ALA A 130 -2.89 -29.51 16.30
N GLY A 131 -3.10 -29.54 14.98
CA GLY A 131 -2.09 -29.73 13.93
C GLY A 131 -1.58 -28.44 13.29
N TRP A 132 -0.76 -27.68 13.99
CA TRP A 132 0.11 -26.68 13.38
C TRP A 132 1.55 -27.13 13.57
N THR A 133 2.19 -27.62 12.51
CA THR A 133 3.64 -27.83 12.52
C THR A 133 4.34 -26.51 12.20
N LEU A 134 5.59 -26.34 12.65
CA LEU A 134 6.43 -25.21 12.21
C LEU A 134 6.53 -25.19 10.67
N GLN A 135 6.46 -26.37 10.04
CA GLN A 135 6.38 -26.52 8.60
C GLN A 135 5.09 -25.93 8.01
N ASP A 136 3.92 -26.06 8.65
CA ASP A 136 2.66 -25.41 8.22
C ASP A 136 2.70 -23.88 8.31
N VAL A 137 3.46 -23.37 9.29
CA VAL A 137 3.73 -21.92 9.46
C VAL A 137 4.74 -21.42 8.42
N THR A 138 5.77 -22.21 8.10
CA THR A 138 6.79 -21.83 7.08
C THR A 138 6.38 -22.13 5.64
N SER A 139 5.44 -23.06 5.42
CA SER A 139 4.88 -23.40 4.10
C SER A 139 3.65 -22.57 3.74
N GLY A 140 3.16 -21.72 4.67
CA GLY A 140 2.09 -20.76 4.40
C GLY A 140 0.68 -21.31 4.51
N ASN A 141 0.49 -22.54 5.01
CA ASN A 141 -0.83 -23.16 5.19
C ASN A 141 -1.60 -22.61 6.40
N GLY A 142 -0.92 -21.96 7.35
CA GLY A 142 -1.54 -21.28 8.49
C GLY A 142 -1.78 -19.77 8.33
N GLY A 143 -1.41 -19.20 7.20
CA GLY A 143 -1.38 -17.76 6.99
C GLY A 143 -0.05 -17.35 6.38
N VAL A 144 -0.13 -16.47 5.37
CA VAL A 144 0.94 -16.04 4.45
C VAL A 144 1.18 -17.03 3.30
N GLY A 145 0.36 -16.95 2.25
CA GLY A 145 0.54 -17.73 1.02
C GLY A 145 -0.64 -17.75 0.04
N ARG A 146 -1.87 -17.50 0.52
CA ARG A 146 -3.06 -17.46 -0.35
C ARG A 146 -2.92 -16.40 -1.44
N GLN A 147 -3.18 -16.78 -2.68
CA GLN A 147 -3.28 -15.82 -3.77
C GLN A 147 -4.43 -14.87 -3.48
N VAL A 148 -4.23 -13.58 -3.75
CA VAL A 148 -5.24 -12.55 -3.55
C VAL A 148 -5.57 -11.96 -4.90
N ARG A 149 -6.86 -11.88 -5.21
CA ARG A 149 -7.36 -11.18 -6.39
C ARG A 149 -8.03 -9.88 -5.95
N LEU A 150 -7.98 -8.85 -6.77
CA LEU A 150 -8.83 -7.67 -6.57
C LEU A 150 -10.29 -8.10 -6.70
N LYS A 151 -11.13 -7.64 -5.78
CA LYS A 151 -12.58 -7.78 -5.89
C LYS A 151 -13.04 -6.96 -7.10
N SER A 152 -13.37 -7.65 -8.20
CA SER A 152 -13.92 -7.01 -9.40
C SER A 152 -15.42 -6.91 -9.23
N SER A 153 -16.00 -5.76 -9.60
CA SER A 153 -17.43 -5.65 -9.77
C SER A 153 -17.86 -6.62 -10.87
N SER A 154 -18.87 -7.44 -10.57
CA SER A 154 -19.53 -8.34 -11.53
C SER A 154 -19.76 -7.64 -12.87
N GLY A 155 -19.07 -8.07 -13.94
CA GLY A 155 -19.21 -7.48 -15.28
C GLY A 155 -17.91 -7.16 -16.04
N GLY A 156 -16.72 -7.42 -15.49
CA GLY A 156 -15.46 -7.13 -16.20
C GLY A 156 -15.00 -5.67 -16.11
N GLU A 157 -15.70 -4.87 -15.30
CA GLU A 157 -15.32 -3.50 -14.96
C GLU A 157 -14.01 -3.49 -14.12
N PRO A 158 -13.16 -2.45 -14.28
CA PRO A 158 -11.94 -2.31 -13.52
C PRO A 158 -12.22 -2.24 -12.02
N ALA A 159 -11.35 -2.86 -11.22
CA ALA A 159 -11.46 -2.82 -9.77
C ALA A 159 -11.49 -1.37 -9.29
N ARG A 160 -12.50 -1.02 -8.48
CA ARG A 160 -12.67 0.31 -7.93
C ARG A 160 -11.89 0.42 -6.62
N ALA A 161 -11.15 1.51 -6.46
CA ALA A 161 -10.49 1.79 -5.19
C ALA A 161 -11.54 2.03 -4.11
N ALA A 162 -11.39 1.34 -2.98
CA ALA A 162 -12.19 1.52 -1.77
C ALA A 162 -11.85 2.84 -1.08
N ALA A 163 -10.56 3.20 -1.07
CA ALA A 163 -10.10 4.50 -0.64
C ALA A 163 -8.90 4.93 -1.49
N TYR A 164 -8.69 6.23 -1.62
CA TYR A 164 -7.52 6.78 -2.28
C TYR A 164 -7.18 8.14 -1.70
N GLY A 165 -5.93 8.55 -1.82
CA GLY A 165 -5.50 9.80 -1.24
C GLY A 165 -4.04 10.12 -1.51
N ASP A 166 -3.62 11.27 -1.00
CA ASP A 166 -2.27 11.75 -1.15
C ASP A 166 -1.59 11.95 0.22
N MET A 167 -0.30 11.64 0.30
CA MET A 167 0.53 11.92 1.49
C MET A 167 1.79 12.66 1.10
N VAL A 168 2.15 13.69 1.84
CA VAL A 168 3.36 14.49 1.60
C VAL A 168 4.43 14.11 2.60
N HIS A 169 5.49 13.47 2.13
CA HIS A 169 6.73 13.26 2.88
C HIS A 169 7.70 14.41 2.61
N VAL A 170 8.26 14.98 3.68
CA VAL A 170 9.41 15.90 3.61
C VAL A 170 10.61 15.21 4.24
N PHE A 171 11.70 15.13 3.48
CA PHE A 171 12.98 14.60 3.96
C PHE A 171 13.77 15.71 4.64
N VAL A 172 14.14 15.45 5.89
CA VAL A 172 14.84 16.42 6.75
C VAL A 172 16.13 15.83 7.29
N ASP A 173 17.01 16.72 7.68
CA ASP A 173 18.19 16.40 8.47
C ASP A 173 17.74 15.88 9.88
N PRO A 174 18.24 14.74 10.36
CA PRO A 174 17.79 14.14 11.62
C PRO A 174 18.01 15.00 12.86
N ASP A 175 19.08 15.81 12.88
CA ASP A 175 19.47 16.63 14.02
C ASP A 175 18.70 17.96 14.04
N SER A 176 18.73 18.69 12.94
CA SER A 176 18.13 20.03 12.83
C SER A 176 16.64 20.02 12.48
N ARG A 177 16.11 18.90 11.96
CA ARG A 177 14.73 18.77 11.43
C ARG A 177 14.37 19.76 10.33
N ARG A 178 15.38 20.38 9.72
CA ARG A 178 15.19 21.27 8.57
C ARG A 178 15.20 20.46 7.27
N PRO A 179 14.43 20.87 6.24
CA PRO A 179 14.50 20.25 4.92
C PRO A 179 15.94 20.18 4.42
N LEU A 180 16.30 19.06 3.78
CA LEU A 180 17.66 18.88 3.25
C LEU A 180 18.02 20.03 2.29
N PRO A 181 19.08 20.81 2.55
CA PRO A 181 19.41 22.00 1.77
C PRO A 181 19.81 21.66 0.33
N ASP A 182 20.46 20.52 0.12
CA ASP A 182 20.85 20.02 -1.21
C ASP A 182 19.78 19.14 -1.86
N GLY A 183 18.68 18.87 -1.16
CA GLY A 183 17.59 18.02 -1.61
C GLY A 183 17.79 16.54 -1.29
N MET A 184 16.93 15.70 -1.87
CA MET A 184 17.02 14.25 -1.76
C MET A 184 18.29 13.72 -2.43
N ASP A 185 18.92 12.72 -1.81
CA ASP A 185 20.01 11.95 -2.40
C ASP A 185 19.63 11.42 -3.81
N PRO A 186 20.57 11.38 -4.78
CA PRO A 186 20.27 10.92 -6.13
C PRO A 186 19.69 9.50 -6.21
N ALA A 187 20.10 8.57 -5.35
CA ALA A 187 19.56 7.20 -5.34
C ALA A 187 18.11 7.18 -4.82
N LEU A 188 17.81 7.95 -3.77
CA LEU A 188 16.44 8.16 -3.29
C LEU A 188 15.57 8.78 -4.40
N ARG A 189 16.04 9.87 -5.01
CA ARG A 189 15.31 10.56 -6.09
C ARG A 189 15.05 9.61 -7.26
N ALA A 190 16.05 8.85 -7.70
CA ALA A 190 15.92 7.90 -8.79
C ALA A 190 14.94 6.75 -8.49
N ALA A 191 14.89 6.28 -7.24
CA ALA A 191 13.88 5.29 -6.83
C ALA A 191 12.46 5.88 -6.92
N LEU A 192 12.24 7.08 -6.37
CA LEU A 192 10.94 7.75 -6.38
C LEU A 192 10.47 8.10 -7.80
N GLN A 193 11.38 8.49 -8.70
CA GLN A 193 11.06 8.79 -10.09
C GLN A 193 10.45 7.60 -10.84
N LYS A 194 10.82 6.36 -10.49
CA LYS A 194 10.22 5.14 -11.08
C LYS A 194 8.72 5.00 -10.80
N LEU A 195 8.23 5.70 -9.78
CA LEU A 195 6.83 5.66 -9.35
C LEU A 195 6.01 6.84 -9.83
N GLN A 196 6.60 7.78 -10.57
CA GLN A 196 5.87 8.95 -11.05
C GLN A 196 4.69 8.52 -11.92
N VAL A 197 3.50 9.00 -11.55
CA VAL A 197 2.29 8.85 -12.36
C VAL A 197 2.11 10.12 -13.20
N GLU A 198 1.81 9.96 -14.48
CA GLU A 198 1.42 11.10 -15.33
C GLU A 198 0.09 11.67 -14.81
N GLN A 199 0.00 13.01 -14.77
CA GLN A 199 -1.19 13.74 -14.30
C GLN A 199 -2.34 13.66 -15.30
#